data_AF-A0AAD7L0K0-F1
#
_entry.id   AF-A0AAD7L0K0-F1
#
_cell.length_a   1.000
_cell.length_b   1.000
_cell.length_c   1.000
_cell.angle_alpha   90.00
_cell.angle_beta   90.00
_cell.angle_gamma   90.00
#
_symmetry.space_group_name_H-M   'P 1'
#
loop_
_entity.id
_entity.type
_entity.pdbx_description
1 polymer ?
#
loop_
_entity_poly.entity_id
_entity_poly.type
_entity_poly.pdbx_seq_one_letter_code
_entity_poly.pdbx_strand_id
1 'polypeptide(L)' 'MHSLGLNTYWFSISWARILPRGRFGDINTNVILFYNNIIDNLLLRGIEPFVTIHYHDLPQELEDRYGGWLSPQIQ' A
#
# COMPACT_ATOMS: atom_id res chain seq x y z
N MET A 1 -12.30 -5.55 -16.65
CA MET A 1 -10.85 -5.52 -16.91
C MET A 1 -10.42 -6.64 -17.83
N HIS A 2 -10.76 -7.91 -17.51
CA HIS A 2 -10.57 -9.03 -18.46
C HIS A 2 -11.24 -8.78 -19.83
N SER A 3 -12.39 -8.11 -19.85
CA SER A 3 -13.09 -7.72 -21.09
C SER A 3 -12.46 -6.56 -21.87
N LEU A 4 -11.44 -5.88 -21.32
CA LEU A 4 -10.78 -4.72 -21.94
C LEU A 4 -9.42 -5.05 -22.57
N GLY A 5 -8.97 -6.32 -22.52
CA GLY A 5 -7.66 -6.74 -23.03
C GLY A 5 -6.47 -6.21 -22.21
N LEU A 6 -6.71 -5.72 -20.99
CA LEU A 6 -5.66 -5.25 -20.08
C LEU A 6 -5.08 -6.43 -19.31
N ASN A 7 -3.80 -6.73 -19.56
CA ASN A 7 -3.06 -7.81 -18.88
C ASN A 7 -2.47 -7.37 -17.54
N THR A 8 -2.62 -6.09 -17.18
CA THR A 8 -2.02 -5.51 -15.97
C THR A 8 -3.08 -4.78 -15.15
N TYR A 9 -3.03 -4.95 -13.83
CA TYR A 9 -3.86 -4.20 -12.89
C TYR A 9 -3.02 -3.30 -12.00
N TRP A 10 -3.21 -2.00 -12.14
CA TRP A 10 -2.51 -1.01 -11.33
C TRP A 10 -3.28 -0.68 -10.05
N PHE A 11 -2.62 -0.75 -8.90
CA PHE A 11 -3.14 -0.27 -7.63
C PHE A 11 -2.03 0.21 -6.69
N SER A 12 -2.40 0.95 -5.66
CA SER A 12 -1.49 1.36 -4.58
C SER A 12 -1.72 0.55 -3.30
N ILE A 13 -0.63 0.23 -2.62
CA ILE A 13 -0.66 -0.27 -1.25
C ILE A 13 -0.60 0.92 -0.32
N SER A 14 -1.53 0.97 0.65
CA SER A 14 -1.60 2.09 1.55
C SER A 14 -0.70 1.91 2.77
N TRP A 15 0.29 2.80 2.91
CA TRP A 15 1.20 2.83 4.05
C TRP A 15 0.44 3.07 5.36
N ALA A 16 -0.40 4.10 5.41
CA ALA A 16 -1.20 4.42 6.60
C ALA A 16 -2.17 3.29 7.01
N ARG A 17 -2.52 2.35 6.12
CA ARG A 17 -3.34 1.19 6.49
C ARG A 17 -2.51 0.02 7.03
N ILE A 18 -1.33 -0.22 6.46
CA ILE A 18 -0.43 -1.31 6.93
C ILE A 18 0.23 -0.92 8.25
N LEU A 19 0.73 0.31 8.36
CA LEU A 19 1.41 0.87 9.53
C LEU A 19 0.76 2.21 9.90
N PRO A 20 -0.36 2.23 10.62
CA PRO A 20 -1.08 3.47 10.95
C PRO A 20 -0.26 4.49 11.75
N ARG A 21 0.73 3.99 12.48
CA ARG A 21 1.65 4.76 13.33
C ARG A 21 3.07 4.83 12.75
N GLY A 22 3.22 4.51 11.47
CA GLY A 22 4.54 4.32 10.85
C GLY A 22 5.34 3.27 11.62
N ARG A 23 6.62 3.55 11.89
CA ARG A 23 7.51 2.66 12.67
C ARG A 23 7.20 2.58 14.17
N PHE A 24 6.25 3.37 14.68
CA PHE A 24 5.96 3.49 16.11
C PHE A 24 4.77 2.64 16.58
N GLY A 25 4.22 1.80 15.71
CA GLY A 25 3.15 0.88 16.06
C GLY A 25 3.24 -0.44 15.31
N ASP A 26 2.23 -1.26 15.56
CA ASP A 26 2.16 -2.61 15.02
C ASP A 26 1.63 -2.62 13.59
N ILE A 27 1.98 -3.70 12.89
CA ILE A 27 1.48 -3.99 11.54
C ILE A 27 0.01 -4.41 11.62
N ASN A 28 -0.81 -3.90 10.71
CA ASN A 28 -2.17 -4.36 10.54
C ASN A 28 -2.24 -5.60 9.63
N THR A 29 -2.20 -6.79 10.23
CA THR A 29 -2.23 -8.08 9.51
C THR A 29 -3.48 -8.26 8.65
N ASN A 30 -4.63 -7.70 9.05
CA ASN A 30 -5.86 -7.81 8.26
C ASN A 30 -5.75 -7.08 6.91
N VAL A 31 -5.05 -5.95 6.89
CA VAL A 31 -4.78 -5.18 5.66
C VAL A 31 -3.81 -5.94 4.75
N ILE A 32 -2.80 -6.61 5.33
CA ILE A 32 -1.89 -7.47 4.56
C ILE A 32 -2.66 -8.62 3.90
N LEU A 33 -3.52 -9.30 4.66
CA LEU A 33 -4.36 -10.38 4.12
C LEU A 33 -5.27 -9.87 3.00
N PHE A 34 -5.82 -8.66 3.13
CA PHE A 34 -6.60 -8.03 2.07
C PHE A 34 -5.80 -7.82 0.77
N TYR A 35 -4.59 -7.28 0.85
CA TYR A 35 -3.74 -7.10 -0.33
C TYR A 35 -3.27 -8.42 -0.93
N ASN A 36 -2.91 -9.41 -0.10
CA ASN A 36 -2.59 -10.77 -0.56
C ASN A 36 -3.76 -11.37 -1.34
N ASN A 37 -4.99 -11.28 -0.80
CA ASN A 37 -6.17 -11.76 -1.50
C ASN A 37 -6.36 -11.09 -2.86
N ILE A 38 -6.12 -9.77 -2.98
CA ILE A 38 -6.18 -9.08 -4.28
C ILE A 38 -5.14 -9.64 -5.24
N ILE A 39 -3.87 -9.71 -4.80
CA ILE A 39 -2.75 -10.17 -5.63
C ILE A 39 -2.99 -11.60 -6.10
N ASP A 40 -3.36 -12.50 -5.18
CA ASP A 40 -3.64 -13.90 -5.49
C ASP A 40 -4.78 -14.03 -6.51
N ASN A 41 -5.86 -13.26 -6.35
CA ASN A 41 -6.98 -13.28 -7.30
C ASN A 41 -6.62 -12.71 -8.68
N LEU A 42 -5.70 -11.74 -8.76
CA LEU A 42 -5.20 -11.22 -10.04
C LEU A 42 -4.33 -12.26 -10.75
N LEU A 43 -3.39 -12.86 -10.02
CA LEU A 43 -2.50 -13.90 -10.53
C LEU A 43 -3.29 -15.13 -11.00
N LEU A 44 -4.32 -15.56 -10.26
CA LEU A 44 -5.23 -16.65 -10.66
C LEU A 44 -5.96 -16.38 -11.98
N ARG A 45 -6.11 -15.11 -12.37
CA ARG A 45 -6.76 -14.69 -13.62
C ARG A 45 -5.75 -14.35 -14.72
N GLY A 46 -4.46 -14.59 -14.50
CA GLY A 46 -3.39 -14.26 -15.44
C GLY A 46 -3.17 -12.75 -15.60
N ILE A 47 -3.59 -11.94 -14.63
CA ILE A 47 -3.40 -10.47 -14.63
C ILE A 47 -2.18 -10.14 -13.79
N GLU A 48 -1.23 -9.42 -14.36
CA GLU A 48 -0.02 -8.96 -13.66
C GLU A 48 -0.35 -7.77 -12.75
N PRO A 49 -0.09 -7.85 -11.43
CA PRO A 49 -0.25 -6.72 -10.53
C PRO A 49 0.88 -5.70 -10.73
N PHE A 50 0.54 -4.45 -11.01
CA PHE A 50 1.46 -3.33 -10.96
C PHE A 50 1.18 -2.53 -9.70
N VAL A 51 2.16 -2.45 -8.80
CA VAL A 51 1.94 -1.91 -7.45
C VAL A 51 2.72 -0.63 -7.24
N THR A 52 2.04 0.40 -6.74
CA THR A 52 2.67 1.61 -6.21
C THR A 52 2.72 1.54 -4.68
N ILE A 53 3.93 1.67 -4.11
CA ILE A 53 4.16 1.54 -2.66
C ILE A 53 3.87 2.83 -1.86
N HIS A 54 3.64 3.95 -2.54
CA HIS A 54 3.28 5.21 -1.90
C HIS A 54 2.43 6.06 -2.85
N TYR A 55 1.23 6.47 -2.41
CA TYR A 55 0.33 7.31 -3.18
C TYR A 55 -0.36 8.34 -2.27
N HIS A 56 0.44 9.30 -1.78
CA HIS A 56 -0.01 10.44 -0.98
C HIS A 56 -0.74 10.04 0.32
N ASP A 57 -0.27 8.99 0.98
CA ASP A 57 -0.96 8.37 2.13
C ASP A 57 0.01 8.10 3.30
N LEU A 58 0.82 9.10 3.60
CA LEU A 58 1.74 9.10 4.75
C LEU A 58 0.95 8.90 6.07
N PRO A 59 1.41 8.02 6.98
CA PRO A 59 0.86 7.94 8.33
C PRO A 59 0.91 9.30 9.05
N GLN A 60 -0.23 9.77 9.57
CA GLN A 60 -0.35 11.09 10.22
C GLN A 60 0.67 11.30 11.34
N GLU A 61 1.02 10.25 12.07
CA GLU A 61 2.02 10.33 13.14
C GLU A 61 3.42 10.74 12.65
N LEU A 62 3.78 10.42 11.40
CA LEU A 62 5.04 10.87 10.81
C LEU A 62 4.98 12.35 10.42
N GLU A 63 3.82 12.84 9.99
CA GLU A 63 3.59 14.27 9.78
C GLU A 63 3.70 15.03 11.10
N ASP A 64 2.99 14.59 12.14
CA ASP A 64 2.93 15.26 13.44
C ASP A 64 4.30 15.31 14.13
N ARG A 65 5.12 14.25 14.00
CA ARG A 65 6.42 14.15 14.66
C ARG A 65 7.53 14.87 13.90
N TYR A 66 7.48 14.85 12.58
CA TYR A 66 8.63 15.17 11.74
C TYR A 66 8.35 16.20 10.64
N GLY A 67 7.11 16.66 10.47
CA GLY A 67 6.70 17.48 9.33
C GLY A 67 6.76 16.72 8.01
N GLY A 68 6.55 15.40 8.07
CA GLY A 68 6.55 14.52 6.91
C GLY A 68 7.85 14.60 6.12
N TRP A 69 7.73 14.70 4.80
CA TRP A 69 8.87 14.66 3.85
C TRP A 69 9.92 15.76 4.03
N LEU A 70 9.67 16.75 4.90
CA LEU A 70 10.64 17.80 5.24
C LEU A 70 11.77 17.30 6.15
N SER A 71 11.61 16.13 6.77
CA SER A 71 12.59 15.58 7.70
C SER A 71 13.15 14.25 7.20
N PRO A 72 14.48 14.04 7.29
CA PRO A 72 15.09 12.76 6.99
C PRO A 72 14.74 11.67 8.02
N GLN A 73 14.04 12.01 9.11
CA GLN A 73 13.72 11.09 10.21
C GLN A 73 12.41 10.32 9.99
N ILE A 74 11.69 10.56 8.89
CA ILE A 74 10.44 9.84 8.57
C ILE A 74 10.64 8.38 8.14
N GLN A 75 11.85 8.04 7.72
CA GLN A 75 12.32 6.69 7.39
C GLN A 75 12.74 5.97 8.68
#